data_AF-A0A382GH28-F1
#
_entry.id   AF-A0A382GH28-F1
#
_cell.length_a   1.000
_cell.length_b   1.000
_cell.length_c   1.000
_cell.angle_alpha   90.00
_cell.angle_beta   90.00
_cell.angle_gamma   90.00
#
_symmetry.space_group_name_H-M   'P 1'
#
loop_
_entity.id
_entity.type
_entity.pdbx_description
1 polymer ?
#
loop_
_entity_poly.entity_id
_entity_poly.type
_entity_poly.pdbx_seq_one_letter_code
_entity_poly.pdbx_strand_id
1 'polypeptide(L)'
;MDWFAIGRELSPKARGTVTLCSFLLPLAVWSAFSYLPFLWHPLMEVTESGDSRYFRPGMTVEREAFHQENARLSSKGSVVVKGISVNPVYLPAPHEVGKAFYTAFVTEPRLPGDPWLHESLWHSIQVIFWGFLLSSVIGVPLGILCGAYSPIARLFEPFIDFVRYMPAPAFGALAVAIVGIYDGPKIAIIFI
;
A
#
# COMPACT_ATOMS: atom_id res chain seq x y z
N MET A 1 12.30 16.40 -34.38
CA MET A 1 11.81 16.08 -33.02
C MET A 1 11.66 14.57 -33.00
N ASP A 2 12.74 13.87 -32.69
CA ASP A 2 12.87 12.43 -32.97
C ASP A 2 12.46 11.56 -31.77
N TRP A 3 11.55 12.06 -30.93
CA TRP A 3 11.15 11.41 -29.67
C TRP A 3 10.41 10.09 -29.89
N PHE A 4 9.76 9.93 -31.04
CA PHE A 4 8.98 8.76 -31.41
C PHE A 4 9.62 7.97 -32.57
N ALA A 5 10.90 8.23 -32.88
CA ALA A 5 11.62 7.47 -33.90
C ALA A 5 11.96 6.07 -33.37
N ILE A 6 11.43 5.05 -34.02
CA ILE A 6 11.65 3.63 -33.65
C ILE A 6 13.16 3.32 -33.74
N GLY A 7 13.72 2.77 -32.66
CA GLY A 7 15.11 2.31 -32.62
C GLY A 7 16.19 3.38 -32.46
N ARG A 8 15.83 4.66 -32.21
CA ARG A 8 16.80 5.71 -31.87
C ARG A 8 16.81 5.98 -30.37
N GLU A 9 18.01 6.15 -29.79
CA GLU A 9 18.13 6.60 -28.41
C GLU A 9 17.68 8.06 -28.25
N LEU A 10 16.98 8.34 -27.16
CA LEU A 10 16.64 9.70 -26.76
C LEU A 10 17.92 10.51 -26.50
N SER A 11 17.90 11.78 -26.93
CA SER A 11 18.98 12.71 -26.59
C SER A 11 19.10 12.85 -25.06
N PRO A 12 20.28 13.20 -24.51
CA PRO A 12 20.49 13.29 -23.06
C PRO A 12 19.47 14.19 -22.35
N LYS A 13 19.08 15.31 -22.99
CA LYS A 13 18.05 16.22 -22.48
C LYS A 13 16.67 15.57 -22.47
N ALA A 14 16.28 14.90 -23.56
CA ALA A 14 14.99 14.22 -23.66
C ALA A 14 14.88 13.06 -22.66
N ARG A 15 15.96 12.29 -22.46
CA ARG A 15 16.04 11.23 -21.45
C ARG A 15 15.77 11.79 -20.05
N GLY A 16 16.44 12.88 -19.67
CA GLY A 16 16.22 13.54 -18.38
C GLY A 16 14.78 14.01 -18.19
N THR A 17 14.17 14.60 -19.23
CA THR A 17 12.75 15.00 -19.19
C THR A 17 11.82 13.80 -19.01
N VAL A 18 12.03 12.71 -19.75
CA VAL A 18 11.22 11.50 -19.62
C VAL A 18 11.34 10.89 -18.22
N THR A 19 12.56 10.82 -17.68
CA THR A 19 12.79 10.37 -16.30
C THR A 19 12.08 11.26 -15.28
N LEU A 20 12.13 12.58 -15.42
CA LEU A 20 11.39 13.47 -14.51
C LEU A 20 9.87 13.23 -14.63
N CYS A 21 9.37 13.16 -15.87
CA CYS A 21 7.96 12.89 -16.15
C CYS A 21 7.51 11.53 -15.59
N SER A 22 8.36 10.49 -15.56
CA SER A 22 7.96 9.18 -15.02
C SER A 22 7.64 9.20 -13.53
N PHE A 23 8.15 10.18 -12.78
CA PHE A 23 7.79 10.39 -11.37
C PHE A 23 6.69 11.43 -11.20
N LEU A 24 6.73 12.52 -11.97
CA LEU A 24 5.74 13.60 -11.86
C LEU A 24 4.36 13.18 -12.39
N LEU A 25 4.28 12.39 -13.46
CA LEU A 25 3.00 11.99 -14.04
C LEU A 25 2.17 11.13 -13.06
N PRO A 26 2.69 10.06 -12.44
CA PRO A 26 1.94 9.32 -11.42
C PRO A 26 1.50 10.20 -10.25
N LEU A 27 2.36 11.09 -9.76
CA LEU A 27 2.03 12.00 -8.67
C LEU A 27 0.95 13.02 -9.08
N ALA A 28 1.01 13.53 -10.31
CA ALA A 28 0.01 14.44 -10.86
C ALA A 28 -1.34 13.74 -11.05
N VAL A 29 -1.35 12.49 -11.54
CA VAL A 29 -2.56 11.67 -11.64
C VAL A 29 -3.14 11.43 -10.25
N TRP A 30 -2.34 10.99 -9.28
CA TRP A 30 -2.79 10.80 -7.91
C TRP A 30 -3.37 12.10 -7.32
N SER A 31 -2.65 13.22 -7.46
CA SER A 31 -3.12 14.53 -7.02
C SER A 31 -4.43 14.92 -7.68
N ALA A 32 -4.57 14.69 -8.99
CA ALA A 32 -5.81 14.97 -9.71
C ALA A 32 -6.98 14.20 -9.09
N PHE A 33 -6.85 12.88 -8.88
CA PHE A 33 -7.90 12.07 -8.27
C PHE A 33 -8.23 12.46 -6.83
N SER A 34 -7.25 12.89 -6.04
CA SER A 34 -7.48 13.28 -4.65
C SER A 34 -8.12 14.67 -4.50
N TYR A 35 -7.71 15.65 -5.33
CA TYR A 35 -8.12 17.05 -5.15
C TYR A 35 -9.23 17.53 -6.10
N LEU A 36 -9.47 16.85 -7.23
CA LEU A 36 -10.48 17.28 -8.20
C LEU A 36 -11.81 16.55 -7.94
N PRO A 37 -12.84 17.22 -7.39
CA PRO A 37 -14.09 16.59 -6.93
C PRO A 37 -14.94 15.93 -8.03
N PHE A 38 -14.65 16.26 -9.29
CA PHE A 38 -15.35 15.73 -10.46
C PHE A 38 -14.72 14.43 -11.00
N LEU A 39 -13.48 14.10 -10.61
CA LEU A 39 -12.85 12.85 -11.05
C LEU A 39 -13.35 11.67 -10.22
N TRP A 40 -13.21 11.71 -8.89
CA TRP A 40 -13.62 10.59 -8.04
C TRP A 40 -13.85 10.99 -6.56
N HIS A 41 -15.07 11.42 -6.24
CA HIS A 41 -15.50 11.69 -4.86
C HIS A 41 -16.90 11.11 -4.63
N PRO A 42 -16.99 9.81 -4.24
CA PRO A 42 -18.26 9.10 -4.09
C PRO A 42 -18.99 9.47 -2.79
N LEU A 43 -18.30 10.09 -1.83
CA LEU A 43 -18.84 10.45 -0.53
C LEU A 43 -19.00 11.97 -0.40
N MET A 44 -19.93 12.38 0.44
CA MET A 44 -20.15 13.76 0.87
C MET A 44 -20.00 13.82 2.39
N GLU A 45 -19.14 14.72 2.88
CA GLU A 45 -19.07 15.05 4.29
C GLU A 45 -20.08 16.15 4.60
N VAL A 46 -20.98 15.89 5.53
CA VAL A 46 -22.03 16.81 5.94
C VAL A 46 -21.42 17.91 6.81
N THR A 47 -21.55 19.16 6.37
CA THR A 47 -21.09 20.34 7.13
C THR A 47 -22.23 20.95 7.94
N GLU A 48 -23.44 21.00 7.37
CA GLU A 48 -24.64 21.48 8.03
C GLU A 48 -25.79 20.50 7.74
N SER A 49 -26.47 20.02 8.77
CA SER A 49 -27.58 19.05 8.62
C SER A 49 -28.88 19.66 8.10
N GLY A 50 -29.04 21.00 8.16
CA GLY A 50 -30.32 21.65 7.87
C GLY A 50 -31.45 21.04 8.71
N ASP A 51 -32.58 20.78 8.06
CA ASP A 51 -33.75 20.11 8.67
C ASP A 51 -33.73 18.58 8.51
N SER A 52 -32.62 17.99 8.03
CA SER A 52 -32.51 16.54 7.92
C SER A 52 -32.46 15.89 9.29
N ARG A 53 -33.26 14.83 9.47
CA ARG A 53 -33.23 13.98 10.68
C ARG A 53 -32.17 12.87 10.60
N TYR A 54 -31.63 12.62 9.41
CA TYR A 54 -30.77 11.48 9.14
C TYR A 54 -29.28 11.85 9.14
N PHE A 55 -28.97 13.08 8.77
CA PHE A 55 -27.59 13.54 8.61
C PHE A 55 -27.19 14.47 9.75
N ARG A 56 -25.94 14.34 10.21
CA ARG A 56 -25.33 15.19 11.24
C ARG A 56 -24.01 15.75 10.73
N PRO A 57 -23.60 16.94 11.20
CA PRO A 57 -22.27 17.47 10.88
C PRO A 57 -21.16 16.46 11.19
N GLY A 58 -20.19 16.31 10.28
CA GLY A 58 -19.07 15.38 10.36
C GLY A 58 -19.37 13.95 9.90
N MET A 59 -20.60 13.65 9.45
CA MET A 59 -20.92 12.35 8.85
C MET A 59 -20.51 12.32 7.37
N THR A 60 -19.82 11.25 6.96
CA THR A 60 -19.63 10.92 5.55
C THR A 60 -20.75 10.02 5.05
N VAL A 61 -21.47 10.47 4.03
CA VAL A 61 -22.58 9.75 3.41
C VAL A 61 -22.33 9.56 1.92
N GLU A 62 -22.97 8.57 1.31
CA GLU A 62 -22.91 8.40 -0.14
C GLU A 62 -23.49 9.61 -0.86
N ARG A 63 -22.81 10.06 -1.92
CA ARG A 63 -23.19 11.24 -2.70
C ARG A 63 -24.62 11.15 -3.25
N GLU A 64 -25.03 9.96 -3.68
CA GLU A 64 -26.38 9.71 -4.17
C GLU A 64 -27.44 9.87 -3.06
N ALA A 65 -27.19 9.27 -1.89
CA ALA A 65 -28.06 9.43 -0.73
C ALA A 65 -28.15 10.90 -0.28
N PHE A 66 -27.04 11.64 -0.35
CA PHE A 66 -27.00 13.08 -0.06
C PHE A 66 -27.91 13.89 -0.99
N HIS A 67 -27.85 13.64 -2.31
CA HIS A 67 -28.69 14.33 -3.29
C HIS A 67 -30.17 13.97 -3.17
N GLN A 68 -30.48 12.70 -2.90
CA GLN A 68 -31.86 12.25 -2.68
C GLN A 68 -32.50 12.93 -1.46
N GLU A 69 -31.75 13.05 -0.36
CA GLU A 69 -32.24 13.73 0.84
C GLU A 69 -32.47 15.22 0.58
N ASN A 70 -31.56 15.88 -0.13
CA ASN A 70 -31.70 17.29 -0.50
C ASN A 70 -32.90 17.54 -1.43
N ALA A 71 -33.15 16.66 -2.40
CA ALA A 71 -34.36 16.72 -3.23
C ALA A 71 -35.64 16.58 -2.39
N ARG A 72 -35.62 15.71 -1.38
CA ARG A 72 -36.75 15.51 -0.45
C ARG A 72 -36.99 16.73 0.44
N LEU A 73 -35.95 17.37 0.96
CA LEU A 73 -36.07 18.57 1.79
C LEU A 73 -36.53 19.77 0.96
N SER A 74 -35.96 19.94 -0.24
CA SER A 74 -36.32 21.02 -1.15
C SER A 74 -37.78 20.95 -1.59
N SER A 75 -38.34 19.75 -1.83
CA SER A 75 -39.76 19.60 -2.20
C SER A 75 -40.73 19.97 -1.08
N LYS A 76 -40.26 19.96 0.18
CA LYS A 76 -41.03 20.37 1.36
C LYS A 76 -40.81 21.84 1.74
N GLY A 77 -39.95 22.56 1.02
CA GLY A 77 -39.53 23.93 1.37
C GLY A 77 -38.70 24.01 2.66
N SER A 78 -38.12 22.89 3.10
CA SER A 78 -37.27 22.81 4.29
C SER A 78 -35.81 23.18 3.97
N VAL A 79 -35.02 23.49 5.00
CA VAL A 79 -33.60 23.81 4.85
C VAL A 79 -32.82 22.57 4.44
N VAL A 80 -32.16 22.63 3.28
CA VAL A 80 -31.35 21.54 2.72
C VAL A 80 -30.05 21.32 3.50
N VAL A 81 -29.49 20.13 3.34
CA VAL A 81 -28.20 19.72 3.90
C VAL A 81 -27.08 20.34 3.06
N LYS A 82 -26.05 20.88 3.71
CA LYS A 82 -24.80 21.30 3.05
C LYS A 82 -23.68 20.33 3.37
N GLY A 83 -22.79 20.14 2.40
CA GLY A 83 -21.65 19.24 2.55
C GLY A 83 -20.63 19.43 1.44
N ILE A 84 -19.45 18.86 1.65
CA ILE A 84 -18.32 18.88 0.72
C ILE A 84 -18.05 17.48 0.18
N SER A 85 -17.67 17.37 -1.08
CA SER A 85 -17.30 16.07 -1.66
C SER A 85 -15.96 15.62 -1.10
N VAL A 86 -15.92 14.39 -0.59
CA VAL A 86 -14.73 13.81 0.05
C VAL A 86 -14.47 12.40 -0.48
N ASN A 87 -13.21 11.98 -0.40
CA ASN A 87 -12.82 10.60 -0.68
C ASN A 87 -11.79 10.10 0.36
N PRO A 88 -12.21 9.94 1.63
CA PRO A 88 -11.29 9.58 2.70
C PRO A 88 -10.87 8.10 2.66
N VAL A 89 -11.59 7.24 1.92
CA VAL A 89 -11.37 5.79 1.95
C VAL A 89 -10.34 5.34 0.91
N TYR A 90 -10.32 5.96 -0.27
CA TYR A 90 -9.45 5.54 -1.38
C TYR A 90 -8.63 6.72 -1.89
N LEU A 91 -7.30 6.56 -2.00
CA LEU A 91 -6.39 7.61 -2.50
C LEU A 91 -6.41 8.90 -1.65
N PRO A 92 -6.01 8.83 -0.36
CA PRO A 92 -5.83 10.02 0.48
C PRO A 92 -4.91 11.03 -0.21
N ALA A 93 -5.10 12.32 0.09
CA ALA A 93 -4.37 13.35 -0.62
C ALA A 93 -2.85 13.23 -0.35
N PRO A 94 -1.97 13.43 -1.34
CA PRO A 94 -0.52 13.25 -1.18
C PRO A 94 0.06 13.99 0.04
N HIS A 95 -0.42 15.21 0.30
CA HIS A 95 0.00 16.00 1.46
C HIS A 95 -0.44 15.41 2.81
N GLU A 96 -1.59 14.73 2.88
CA GLU A 96 -2.07 14.06 4.08
C GLU A 96 -1.22 12.84 4.36
N VAL A 97 -0.84 12.08 3.33
CA VAL A 97 0.09 10.96 3.46
C VAL A 97 1.45 11.45 3.96
N GLY A 98 1.97 12.54 3.40
CA GLY A 98 3.23 13.15 3.86
C GLY A 98 3.17 13.63 5.32
N LYS A 99 2.08 14.29 5.71
CA LYS A 99 1.84 14.69 7.10
C LYS A 99 1.74 13.48 8.02
N ALA A 100 0.95 12.47 7.65
CA ALA A 100 0.77 11.24 8.42
C ALA A 100 2.09 10.50 8.62
N PHE A 101 2.92 10.41 7.57
CA PHE A 101 4.27 9.85 7.65
C PHE A 101 5.12 10.62 8.66
N TYR A 102 5.21 11.94 8.56
CA TYR A 102 5.99 12.76 9.49
C TYR A 102 5.48 12.64 10.93
N THR A 103 4.17 12.73 11.13
CA THR A 103 3.53 12.57 12.44
C THR A 103 3.82 11.20 13.04
N ALA A 104 3.76 10.12 12.25
CA ALA A 104 4.06 8.77 12.72
C ALA A 104 5.53 8.56 13.12
N PHE A 105 6.44 9.41 12.63
CA PHE A 105 7.85 9.42 13.03
C PHE A 105 8.13 10.24 14.29
N VAL A 106 7.38 11.32 14.53
CA VAL A 106 7.73 12.36 15.53
C VAL A 106 6.76 12.43 16.71
N THR A 107 5.54 11.91 16.55
CA THR A 107 4.50 11.95 17.59
C THR A 107 4.30 10.57 18.21
N GLU A 108 4.03 10.56 19.52
CA GLU A 108 3.76 9.33 20.28
C GLU A 108 2.55 8.56 19.71
N PRO A 109 2.63 7.22 19.60
CA PRO A 109 1.52 6.39 19.16
C PRO A 109 0.25 6.62 19.99
N ARG A 110 -0.89 6.57 19.31
CA ARG A 110 -2.20 6.90 19.93
C ARG A 110 -2.63 5.89 20.99
N LEU A 111 -2.25 4.61 20.82
CA LEU A 111 -2.61 3.53 21.72
C LEU A 111 -1.41 3.15 22.59
N PRO A 112 -1.61 2.93 23.91
CA PRO A 112 -0.55 2.43 24.77
C PRO A 112 -0.01 1.09 24.25
N GLY A 113 1.29 1.04 24.01
CA GLY A 113 1.99 -0.18 23.57
C GLY A 113 2.13 -0.33 22.05
N ASP A 114 1.58 0.57 21.24
CA ASP A 114 1.86 0.59 19.81
C ASP A 114 3.31 1.07 19.57
N PRO A 115 4.05 0.44 18.64
CA PRO A 115 5.39 0.89 18.29
C PRO A 115 5.36 2.18 17.46
N TRP A 116 6.42 2.96 17.57
CA TRP A 116 6.65 4.07 16.64
C TRP A 116 6.88 3.55 15.22
N LEU A 117 6.74 4.42 14.22
CA LEU A 117 6.99 4.02 12.83
C LEU A 117 8.44 3.56 12.62
N HIS A 118 9.41 4.26 13.22
CA HIS A 118 10.82 3.88 13.11
C HIS A 118 11.14 2.55 13.82
N GLU A 119 10.49 2.26 14.95
CA GLU A 119 10.62 0.97 15.64
C GLU A 119 10.02 -0.17 14.80
N SER A 120 8.85 0.05 14.20
CA SER A 120 8.22 -0.92 13.30
C SER A 120 9.07 -1.22 12.07
N LEU A 121 9.69 -0.18 11.49
CA LEU A 121 10.61 -0.32 10.37
C LEU A 121 11.86 -1.09 10.79
N TRP A 122 12.44 -0.75 11.95
CA TRP A 122 13.59 -1.46 12.49
C TRP A 122 13.30 -2.93 12.74
N HIS A 123 12.15 -3.23 13.35
CA HIS A 123 11.67 -4.59 13.56
C HIS A 123 11.54 -5.37 12.25
N SER A 124 10.97 -4.74 11.22
CA SER A 124 10.86 -5.33 9.88
C SER A 124 12.23 -5.63 9.27
N ILE A 125 13.19 -4.72 9.42
CA ILE A 125 14.58 -4.93 8.99
C ILE A 125 15.20 -6.12 9.72
N GLN A 126 15.01 -6.25 11.04
CA GLN A 126 15.54 -7.37 11.82
C GLN A 126 14.96 -8.71 11.36
N VAL A 127 13.64 -8.79 11.14
CA VAL A 127 12.97 -10.01 10.65
C VAL A 127 13.54 -10.42 9.29
N ILE A 128 13.66 -9.48 8.35
CA ILE A 128 14.21 -9.76 7.02
C ILE A 128 15.68 -10.17 7.12
N PHE A 129 16.47 -9.43 7.91
CA PHE A 129 17.89 -9.70 8.09
C PHE A 129 18.13 -11.11 8.63
N TRP A 130 17.44 -11.50 9.70
CA TRP A 130 17.63 -12.82 10.30
C TRP A 130 17.11 -13.95 9.41
N GLY A 131 15.97 -13.77 8.74
CA GLY A 131 15.46 -14.74 7.77
C GLY A 131 16.46 -14.98 6.64
N PHE A 132 16.95 -13.89 6.02
CA PHE A 132 17.91 -13.95 4.94
C PHE A 132 19.27 -14.50 5.37
N LEU A 133 19.76 -14.11 6.55
CA LEU A 133 21.04 -14.58 7.07
C LEU A 133 21.00 -16.10 7.31
N LEU A 134 19.96 -16.59 7.99
CA LEU A 134 19.78 -18.02 8.24
C LEU A 134 19.63 -18.80 6.93
N SER A 135 18.85 -18.27 5.97
CA SER A 135 18.70 -18.88 4.64
C SER A 135 20.05 -18.96 3.94
N SER A 136 20.81 -17.86 3.91
CA SER A 136 22.10 -17.79 3.22
C SER A 136 23.14 -18.74 3.80
N VAL A 137 23.18 -18.92 5.13
CA VAL A 137 24.11 -19.83 5.82
C VAL A 137 23.95 -21.28 5.32
N ILE A 138 22.75 -21.67 4.88
CA ILE A 138 22.48 -23.04 4.40
C ILE A 138 22.38 -23.07 2.86
N GLY A 139 21.58 -22.17 2.30
CA GLY A 139 21.27 -22.10 0.87
C GLY A 139 22.48 -21.78 -0.01
N VAL A 140 23.40 -20.90 0.43
CA VAL A 140 24.60 -20.58 -0.36
C VAL A 140 25.55 -21.78 -0.43
N PRO A 141 25.96 -22.42 0.69
CA PRO A 141 26.77 -23.64 0.62
C PRO A 141 26.08 -24.76 -0.16
N LEU A 142 24.78 -24.99 0.05
CA LEU A 142 24.04 -26.01 -0.68
C LEU A 142 24.02 -25.72 -2.19
N GLY A 143 23.80 -24.47 -2.59
CA GLY A 143 23.85 -24.05 -3.98
C GLY A 143 25.22 -24.27 -4.62
N ILE A 144 26.31 -23.97 -3.89
CA ILE A 144 27.68 -24.26 -4.34
C ILE A 144 27.90 -25.77 -4.51
N LEU A 145 27.44 -26.58 -3.55
CA LEU A 145 27.58 -28.04 -3.61
C LEU A 145 26.80 -28.66 -4.78
N CYS A 146 25.56 -28.20 -5.04
CA CYS A 146 24.79 -28.61 -6.21
C CYS A 146 25.51 -28.21 -7.51
N GLY A 147 26.08 -27.00 -7.58
CA GLY A 147 26.85 -26.55 -8.74
C GLY A 147 28.15 -27.33 -8.97
N ALA A 148 28.80 -27.79 -7.90
CA ALA A 148 30.06 -28.53 -7.98
C ALA A 148 29.88 -30.04 -8.21
N TYR A 149 28.79 -30.65 -7.74
CA TYR A 149 28.61 -32.11 -7.73
C TYR A 149 27.24 -32.54 -8.26
N SER A 150 27.22 -33.17 -9.45
CA SER A 150 25.99 -33.65 -10.10
C SER A 150 25.14 -34.61 -9.24
N PRO A 151 25.70 -35.54 -8.43
CA PRO A 151 24.88 -36.37 -7.54
C PRO A 151 24.13 -35.58 -6.48
N ILE A 152 24.74 -34.51 -5.94
CA ILE A 152 24.11 -33.64 -4.93
C ILE A 152 22.98 -32.84 -5.59
N ALA A 153 23.25 -32.26 -6.77
CA ALA A 153 22.23 -31.55 -7.54
C ALA A 153 20.98 -32.41 -7.76
N ARG A 154 21.14 -33.62 -8.31
CA ARG A 154 20.02 -34.54 -8.59
C ARG A 154 19.24 -34.95 -7.35
N LEU A 155 19.87 -34.92 -6.17
CA LEU A 155 19.21 -35.25 -4.91
C LEU A 155 18.33 -34.09 -4.40
N PHE A 156 18.78 -32.84 -4.54
CA PHE A 156 18.11 -31.68 -3.94
C PHE A 156 17.25 -30.86 -4.91
N GLU A 157 17.60 -30.81 -6.20
CA GLU A 157 16.86 -30.05 -7.23
C GLU A 157 15.35 -30.33 -7.23
N PRO A 158 14.85 -31.58 -7.13
CA PRO A 158 13.40 -31.83 -7.14
C PRO A 158 12.66 -31.15 -5.98
N PHE A 159 13.28 -31.08 -4.79
CA PHE A 159 12.69 -30.45 -3.63
C PHE A 159 12.75 -28.92 -3.73
N ILE A 160 13.89 -28.38 -4.18
CA ILE A 160 14.07 -26.94 -4.40
C ILE A 160 13.07 -26.44 -5.43
N ASP A 161 12.93 -27.13 -6.56
CA ASP A 161 11.96 -26.76 -7.60
C ASP A 161 10.53 -26.83 -7.07
N PHE A 162 10.17 -27.89 -6.34
CA PHE A 162 8.84 -28.00 -5.73
C PHE A 162 8.53 -26.82 -4.79
N VAL A 163 9.45 -26.49 -3.87
CA VAL A 163 9.28 -25.37 -2.93
C VAL A 163 9.22 -24.03 -3.65
N ARG A 164 10.06 -23.81 -4.66
CA ARG A 164 10.09 -22.56 -5.44
C ARG A 164 8.77 -22.26 -6.14
N TYR A 165 8.03 -23.29 -6.56
CA TYR A 165 6.73 -23.12 -7.22
C TYR A 165 5.56 -23.00 -6.23
N MET A 166 5.76 -23.23 -4.93
CA MET A 166 4.71 -23.03 -3.95
C MET A 166 4.50 -21.54 -3.64
N PRO A 167 3.24 -21.06 -3.57
CA PRO A 167 2.97 -19.68 -3.26
C PRO A 167 3.29 -19.40 -1.78
N ALA A 168 3.97 -18.29 -1.48
CA ALA A 168 4.32 -17.91 -0.10
C ALA A 168 3.14 -17.98 0.91
N PRO A 169 1.89 -17.59 0.56
CA PRO A 169 0.74 -17.76 1.44
C PRO A 169 0.46 -19.20 1.90
N ALA A 170 0.84 -20.22 1.11
CA ALA A 170 0.63 -21.63 1.48
C ALA A 170 1.41 -22.02 2.74
N PHE A 171 2.58 -21.41 2.96
CA PHE A 171 3.39 -21.66 4.15
C PHE A 171 2.92 -20.86 5.36
N GLY A 172 2.09 -19.84 5.19
CA GLY A 172 1.69 -18.95 6.29
C GLY A 172 1.05 -19.69 7.46
N ALA A 173 0.02 -20.50 7.18
CA ALA A 173 -0.67 -21.27 8.21
C ALA A 173 0.23 -22.35 8.84
N LEU A 174 1.05 -23.03 8.03
CA LEU A 174 1.98 -24.05 8.50
C LEU A 174 3.06 -23.45 9.40
N ALA A 175 3.65 -22.33 9.01
CA ALA A 175 4.65 -21.63 9.78
C ALA A 175 4.06 -21.16 11.12
N VAL A 176 2.84 -20.61 11.13
CA VAL A 176 2.16 -20.26 12.39
C VAL A 176 1.94 -21.47 13.29
N ALA A 177 1.54 -22.62 12.74
CA ALA A 177 1.34 -23.83 13.50
C ALA A 177 2.63 -24.39 14.13
N ILE A 178 3.78 -24.24 13.45
CA ILE A 178 5.07 -24.78 13.91
C ILE A 178 5.81 -23.81 14.83
N VAL A 179 5.88 -22.53 14.48
CA VAL A 179 6.72 -21.53 15.17
C VAL A 179 5.93 -20.43 15.90
N GLY A 180 4.60 -20.55 15.98
CA GLY A 180 3.72 -19.68 16.77
C GLY A 180 3.25 -18.42 16.03
N ILE A 181 2.71 -17.44 16.75
CA ILE A 181 2.01 -16.28 16.16
C ILE A 181 2.83 -14.98 16.07
N TYR A 182 4.07 -14.99 16.54
CA TYR A 182 4.93 -13.80 16.62
C TYR A 182 5.78 -13.63 15.35
N ASP A 183 7.09 -13.39 15.48
CA ASP A 183 7.98 -13.20 14.32
C ASP A 183 8.48 -14.49 13.70
N GLY A 184 8.36 -15.62 14.43
CA GLY A 184 8.73 -16.94 13.95
C GLY A 184 8.25 -17.22 12.53
N PRO A 185 6.94 -17.09 12.22
CA PRO A 185 6.42 -17.36 10.88
C PRO A 185 7.01 -16.46 9.81
N LYS A 186 7.21 -15.18 10.11
CA LYS A 186 7.76 -14.20 9.16
C LYS A 186 9.20 -14.58 8.80
N ILE A 187 10.01 -14.92 9.81
CA ILE A 187 11.39 -15.38 9.63
C ILE A 187 11.42 -16.71 8.87
N ALA A 188 10.57 -17.67 9.24
CA ALA A 188 10.50 -18.98 8.60
C ALA A 188 10.11 -18.89 7.12
N ILE A 189 9.18 -18.02 6.75
CA ILE A 189 8.78 -17.81 5.34
C ILE A 189 9.92 -17.22 4.51
N ILE A 190 10.74 -16.33 5.08
CA ILE A 190 11.92 -15.77 4.39
C ILE A 190 13.05 -16.82 4.31
N PHE A 191 13.13 -17.69 5.31
CA PHE A 191 14.16 -18.72 5.41
C PHE A 191 14.01 -19.80 4.31
N ILE A 192 12.77 -20.25 4.07
CA ILE A 192 12.38 -21.28 3.10
C ILE A 192 12.50 -20.75 1.67
#